data_AF-A0A917KF60-F1
#
_entry.id   AF-A0A917KF60-F1
#
_cell.length_a   1.000
_cell.length_b   1.000
_cell.length_c   1.000
_cell.angle_alpha   90.00
_cell.angle_beta   90.00
_cell.angle_gamma   90.00
#
_symmetry.space_group_name_H-M   'P 1'
#
loop_
_entity.id
_entity.type
_entity.pdbx_description
1 polymer ?
#
loop_
_entity_poly.entity_id
_entity_poly.type
_entity_poly.pdbx_seq_one_letter_code
_entity_poly.pdbx_strand_id
1 'polypeptide(L)'
;MQPPGQERYAQAASRHLQDAKLLLAHGRYDNAVYLSGYVAECCLKAVIEQFATTVAARRYGHDLRSLRRALVLYPRAEAYIPAEVIERTALVRGHPHRRYWPSGAWSAAEAADIVGLADRIHQQTVARLVLHGLLRKEDLDGAG
;
A
#
# COMPACT_ATOMS: atom_id res chain seq x y z
N MET A 1 -0.37 -24.19 -12.50
CA MET A 1 -0.42 -24.18 -11.03
C MET A 1 0.73 -23.30 -10.55
N GLN A 2 0.45 -22.14 -9.95
CA GLN A 2 1.50 -21.23 -9.46
C GLN A 2 2.08 -21.77 -8.14
N PRO A 3 3.37 -21.52 -7.86
CA PRO A 3 3.99 -22.01 -6.63
C PRO A 3 3.35 -21.35 -5.39
N PRO A 4 3.02 -22.11 -4.35
CA PRO A 4 2.54 -21.56 -3.09
C PRO A 4 3.63 -20.69 -2.44
N GLY A 5 3.28 -19.46 -2.07
CA GLY A 5 4.17 -18.55 -1.33
C GLY A 5 4.58 -17.25 -2.04
N GLN A 6 4.11 -16.99 -3.26
CA GLN A 6 4.29 -15.69 -3.90
C GLN A 6 3.23 -14.71 -3.39
N GLU A 7 3.68 -13.71 -2.62
CA GLU A 7 2.84 -12.65 -2.09
C GLU A 7 2.34 -11.77 -3.24
N ARG A 8 1.02 -11.56 -3.35
CA ARG A 8 0.42 -10.74 -4.41
C ARG A 8 0.19 -9.32 -3.90
N TYR A 9 1.26 -8.57 -3.69
CA TYR A 9 1.16 -7.24 -3.06
C TYR A 9 0.34 -6.25 -3.88
N ALA A 10 0.47 -6.23 -5.21
CA ALA A 10 -0.33 -5.34 -6.06
C ALA A 10 -1.84 -5.61 -5.91
N GLN A 11 -2.24 -6.87 -5.93
CA GLN A 11 -3.61 -7.30 -5.67
C GLN A 11 -4.08 -6.95 -4.26
N ALA A 12 -3.25 -7.22 -3.24
CA ALA A 12 -3.58 -6.89 -1.85
C ALA A 12 -3.79 -5.38 -1.66
N ALA A 13 -2.94 -4.54 -2.28
CA ALA A 13 -3.09 -3.09 -2.26
C ALA A 13 -4.46 -2.66 -2.80
N SER A 14 -4.87 -3.19 -3.95
CA SER A 14 -6.17 -2.88 -4.56
C SER A 14 -7.35 -3.29 -3.67
N ARG A 15 -7.34 -4.53 -3.12
CA ARG A 15 -8.39 -5.00 -2.21
C ARG A 15 -8.45 -4.16 -0.93
N HIS A 16 -7.32 -3.90 -0.29
CA HIS A 16 -7.26 -3.08 0.92
C HIS A 16 -7.75 -1.66 0.69
N LEU A 17 -7.49 -1.08 -0.49
CA LEU A 17 -7.98 0.26 -0.83
C LEU A 17 -9.49 0.27 -1.00
N GLN A 18 -10.05 -0.72 -1.69
CA GLN A 18 -11.50 -0.88 -1.83
C GLN A 18 -12.16 -1.03 -0.45
N ASP A 19 -11.62 -1.91 0.39
CA ASP A 19 -12.13 -2.14 1.74
C ASP A 19 -11.99 -0.89 2.63
N ALA A 20 -10.88 -0.16 2.54
CA ALA A 20 -10.68 1.08 3.29
C ALA A 20 -11.72 2.15 2.91
N LYS A 21 -12.01 2.30 1.61
CA LYS A 21 -13.05 3.21 1.11
C LYS A 21 -14.44 2.81 1.60
N LEU A 22 -14.76 1.51 1.60
CA LEU A 22 -16.02 1.00 2.11
C LEU A 22 -16.18 1.26 3.61
N LEU A 23 -15.14 0.96 4.40
CA LEU A 23 -15.14 1.19 5.84
C LEU A 23 -15.29 2.67 6.19
N LEU A 24 -14.64 3.56 5.45
CA LEU A 24 -14.81 5.00 5.62
C LEU A 24 -16.27 5.42 5.38
N ALA A 25 -16.89 4.94 4.30
CA ALA A 25 -18.28 5.24 3.97
C ALA A 25 -19.27 4.76 5.04
N HIS A 26 -18.92 3.72 5.80
CA HIS A 26 -19.71 3.16 6.90
C HIS A 26 -19.30 3.67 8.29
N GLY A 27 -18.47 4.71 8.39
CA GLY A 27 -18.10 5.30 9.68
C GLY A 27 -17.08 4.48 10.49
N ARG A 28 -16.45 3.46 9.90
CA ARG A 28 -15.46 2.58 10.54
C ARG A 28 -14.05 3.15 10.40
N TYR A 29 -13.85 4.35 10.92
CA TYR A 29 -12.66 5.19 10.68
C TYR A 29 -11.33 4.53 11.05
N ASP A 30 -11.22 3.95 12.26
CA ASP A 30 -9.97 3.31 12.71
C ASP A 30 -9.56 2.15 11.80
N ASN A 31 -10.54 1.38 11.32
CA ASN A 31 -10.30 0.25 10.42
C ASN A 31 -9.97 0.72 9.00
N ALA A 32 -10.58 1.81 8.54
CA ALA A 32 -10.23 2.43 7.26
C ALA A 32 -8.77 2.92 7.26
N VAL A 33 -8.33 3.57 8.34
CA VAL A 33 -6.95 4.02 8.52
C VAL A 33 -5.98 2.84 8.68
N TYR A 34 -6.40 1.79 9.39
CA TYR A 34 -5.65 0.54 9.50
C TYR A 34 -5.33 -0.04 8.11
N LEU A 35 -6.35 -0.25 7.27
CA LEU A 35 -6.17 -0.78 5.92
C LEU A 35 -5.40 0.16 4.99
N SER A 36 -5.56 1.48 5.15
CA SER A 36 -4.80 2.49 4.39
C SER A 36 -3.28 2.33 4.57
N GLY A 37 -2.82 1.90 5.75
CA GLY A 37 -1.41 1.54 5.97
C GLY A 37 -0.94 0.38 5.11
N TYR A 38 -1.77 -0.67 5.03
CA TYR A 38 -1.48 -1.83 4.20
C TYR A 38 -1.55 -1.51 2.71
N VAL A 39 -2.41 -0.58 2.27
CA VAL A 39 -2.38 -0.09 0.89
C VAL A 39 -0.99 0.47 0.57
N ALA A 40 -0.49 1.41 1.39
CA ALA A 40 0.83 2.01 1.16
C ALA A 40 1.96 0.97 1.23
N GLU A 41 1.92 0.07 2.21
CA GLU A 41 2.90 -1.01 2.34
C GLU A 41 2.94 -1.92 1.11
N CYS A 42 1.77 -2.42 0.70
CA CYS A 42 1.65 -3.32 -0.44
C CYS A 42 2.01 -2.62 -1.75
N CYS A 43 1.70 -1.34 -1.91
CA CYS A 43 2.15 -0.55 -3.07
C CYS A 43 3.68 -0.49 -3.15
N LEU A 44 4.35 -0.13 -2.05
CA LEU A 44 5.81 -0.05 -2.03
C LEU A 44 6.44 -1.43 -2.28
N LYS A 45 5.89 -2.49 -1.69
CA LYS A 45 6.37 -3.86 -1.92
C LYS A 45 6.18 -4.33 -3.35
N ALA A 46 5.06 -3.99 -4.00
CA ALA A 46 4.83 -4.30 -5.41
C ALA A 46 5.87 -3.61 -6.32
N VAL A 47 6.21 -2.35 -6.04
CA VAL A 47 7.27 -1.64 -6.77
C VAL A 47 8.63 -2.32 -6.52
N ILE A 48 8.94 -2.72 -5.28
CA ILE A 48 10.17 -3.46 -4.97
C ILE A 48 10.20 -4.78 -5.74
N GLU A 49 9.15 -5.59 -5.75
CA GLU A 49 9.13 -6.86 -6.49
C GLU A 49 9.31 -6.67 -7.99
N GLN A 50 8.80 -5.57 -8.53
CA GLN A 50 8.94 -5.27 -9.95
C GLN A 50 10.38 -4.90 -10.36
N PHE A 51 11.12 -4.21 -9.49
CA PHE A 51 12.41 -3.60 -9.87
C PHE A 51 13.63 -4.15 -9.12
N ALA A 52 13.44 -4.72 -7.94
CA ALA A 52 14.51 -5.33 -7.15
C ALA A 52 14.65 -6.81 -7.50
N THR A 53 15.76 -7.16 -8.15
CA THR A 53 16.03 -8.53 -8.60
C THR A 53 16.66 -9.42 -7.52
N THR A 54 17.13 -8.85 -6.41
CA THR A 54 17.99 -9.55 -5.43
C THR A 54 17.42 -9.64 -4.02
N VAL A 55 16.37 -8.88 -3.70
CA VAL A 55 15.79 -8.82 -2.35
C VAL A 55 14.28 -9.04 -2.41
N ALA A 56 13.80 -10.08 -1.72
CA ALA A 56 12.37 -10.30 -1.56
C ALA A 56 11.74 -9.17 -0.73
N ALA A 57 10.71 -8.52 -1.26
CA ALA A 57 10.01 -7.40 -0.60
C ALA A 57 9.48 -7.75 0.80
N ARG A 58 9.17 -9.03 1.05
CA ARG A 58 8.80 -9.58 2.36
C ARG A 58 9.83 -9.31 3.47
N ARG A 59 11.13 -9.22 3.14
CA ARG A 59 12.22 -9.01 4.12
C ARG A 59 12.14 -7.65 4.83
N TYR A 60 11.47 -6.67 4.24
CA TYR A 60 11.29 -5.35 4.85
C TYR A 60 10.19 -5.31 5.92
N GLY A 61 9.46 -6.41 6.14
CA GLY A 61 8.40 -6.48 7.14
C GLY A 61 7.29 -5.46 6.86
N HIS A 62 6.84 -4.77 7.90
CA HIS A 62 5.77 -3.75 7.83
C HIS A 62 6.30 -2.31 7.98
N ASP A 63 7.61 -2.10 7.90
CA ASP A 63 8.18 -0.76 8.09
C ASP A 63 8.14 0.04 6.79
N LEU A 64 7.15 0.94 6.68
CA LEU A 64 6.99 1.85 5.55
C LEU A 64 8.24 2.70 5.30
N ARG A 65 9.00 3.07 6.34
CA ARG A 65 10.20 3.90 6.20
C ARG A 65 11.31 3.12 5.49
N SER A 66 11.55 1.88 5.90
CA SER A 66 12.54 1.02 5.27
C SER A 66 12.16 0.64 3.84
N LEU A 67 10.87 0.38 3.56
CA LEU A 67 10.38 0.16 2.21
C LEU A 67 10.62 1.37 1.29
N ARG A 68 10.27 2.58 1.75
CA ARG A 68 10.46 3.81 0.97
C ARG A 68 11.92 4.11 0.69
N ARG A 69 12.81 3.89 1.66
CA ARG A 69 14.27 4.04 1.48
C ARG A 69 14.85 3.02 0.51
N ALA A 70 14.38 1.77 0.54
CA ALA A 70 14.87 0.73 -0.36
C ALA A 70 14.66 1.10 -1.83
N LEU A 71 13.55 1.76 -2.17
CA LEU A 71 13.25 2.17 -3.55
C LEU A 71 14.26 3.17 -4.13
N VAL A 72 14.94 3.96 -3.30
CA VAL A 72 15.97 4.91 -3.75
C VAL A 72 17.18 4.20 -4.36
N LEU A 73 17.40 2.93 -4.00
CA LEU A 73 18.50 2.11 -4.53
C LEU A 73 18.22 1.59 -5.96
N TYR A 74 17.00 1.78 -6.47
CA TYR A 74 16.57 1.24 -7.77
C TYR A 74 16.09 2.38 -8.68
N PRO A 75 16.96 3.01 -9.48
CA PRO A 75 16.60 4.16 -10.33
C PRO A 75 15.41 3.91 -11.27
N ARG A 76 15.24 2.68 -11.76
CA ARG A 76 14.10 2.30 -12.61
C ARG A 76 12.74 2.39 -11.89
N ALA A 77 12.74 2.38 -10.56
CA ALA A 77 11.53 2.52 -9.76
C ALA A 77 11.10 3.98 -9.59
N GLU A 78 11.94 4.98 -9.93
CA GLU A 78 11.73 6.40 -9.63
C GLU A 78 10.34 6.91 -10.04
N ALA A 79 9.87 6.53 -11.22
CA ALA A 79 8.55 6.93 -11.74
C ALA A 79 7.34 6.38 -10.96
N TYR A 80 7.58 5.42 -10.05
CA TYR A 80 6.60 4.71 -9.23
C TYR A 80 6.85 4.93 -7.73
N ILE A 81 7.82 5.76 -7.37
CA ILE A 81 8.01 6.18 -5.99
C ILE A 81 6.93 7.22 -5.65
N PRO A 82 6.16 7.03 -4.56
CA PRO A 82 5.17 8.04 -4.17
C PRO A 82 5.82 9.40 -3.92
N ALA A 83 5.18 10.46 -4.43
CA ALA A 83 5.64 11.83 -4.28
C ALA A 83 5.56 12.28 -2.81
N GLU A 84 4.62 11.71 -2.05
CA GLU A 84 4.45 12.00 -0.64
C GLU A 84 5.61 11.46 0.20
N VAL A 85 6.07 12.27 1.15
CA VAL A 85 7.05 11.88 2.16
C VAL A 85 6.32 11.03 3.20
N ILE A 86 6.11 9.74 2.91
CA ILE A 86 5.32 8.79 3.71
C ILE A 86 5.69 8.86 5.20
N GLU A 87 6.97 9.06 5.52
CA GLU A 87 7.54 9.23 6.86
C GLU A 87 6.93 10.36 7.70
N ARG A 88 6.34 11.36 7.03
CA ARG A 88 5.74 12.56 7.62
C ARG A 88 4.21 12.54 7.58
N THR A 89 3.62 11.44 7.13
CA THR A 89 2.16 11.30 7.00
C THR A 89 1.56 10.51 8.17
N ALA A 90 0.24 10.56 8.33
CA ALA A 90 -0.44 9.76 9.34
C ALA A 90 -0.41 8.24 9.02
N LEU A 91 -0.04 7.82 7.80
CA LEU A 91 0.07 6.40 7.43
C LEU A 91 1.09 5.64 8.27
N VAL A 92 2.19 6.29 8.69
CA VAL A 92 3.21 5.65 9.55
C VAL A 92 2.81 5.58 11.02
N ARG A 93 1.86 6.42 11.47
CA ARG A 93 1.52 6.54 12.89
C ARG A 93 0.88 5.24 13.38
N GLY A 94 1.64 4.47 14.16
CA GLY A 94 1.19 3.19 14.70
C GLY A 94 1.08 2.06 13.69
N HIS A 95 1.58 2.17 12.46
CA HIS A 95 1.56 1.04 11.51
C HIS A 95 2.59 -0.03 11.94
N PRO A 96 2.26 -1.34 11.95
CA PRO A 96 0.94 -1.96 11.76
C PRO A 96 0.15 -2.14 13.07
N HIS A 97 0.73 -1.80 14.22
CA HIS A 97 0.19 -2.05 15.57
C HIS A 97 -1.14 -1.36 15.90
N ARG A 98 -1.54 -0.32 15.16
CA ARG A 98 -2.80 0.43 15.37
C ARG A 98 -4.06 -0.41 15.24
N ARG A 99 -3.96 -1.62 14.68
CA ARG A 99 -5.01 -2.64 14.69
C ARG A 99 -5.48 -3.05 16.10
N TYR A 100 -4.67 -2.78 17.12
CA TYR A 100 -4.97 -3.08 18.51
C TYR A 100 -5.28 -1.83 19.35
N TRP A 101 -5.38 -0.65 18.72
CA TRP A 101 -5.76 0.55 19.45
C TRP A 101 -7.25 0.51 19.82
N PRO A 102 -7.65 1.21 20.89
CA PRO A 102 -9.05 1.47 21.16
C PRO A 102 -9.73 2.19 19.98
N SER A 103 -11.02 1.92 19.78
CA SER A 103 -11.83 2.65 18.80
C SER A 103 -11.90 4.15 19.12
N GLY A 104 -12.07 4.98 18.09
CA GLY A 104 -12.16 6.43 18.21
C GLY A 104 -10.79 7.13 18.22
N ALA A 105 -9.75 6.48 17.71
CA ALA A 105 -8.41 7.09 17.59
C ALA A 105 -8.33 8.08 16.42
N TRP A 106 -9.28 8.00 15.47
CA TRP A 106 -9.34 8.85 14.29
C TRP A 106 -10.72 9.46 14.10
N SER A 107 -10.76 10.75 13.84
CA SER A 107 -11.98 11.45 13.39
C SER A 107 -12.33 11.08 11.95
N ALA A 108 -13.57 11.38 11.54
CA ALA A 108 -14.03 11.18 10.17
C ALA A 108 -13.16 11.95 9.15
N ALA A 109 -12.77 13.19 9.48
CA ALA A 109 -11.95 14.02 8.62
C ALA A 109 -10.54 13.46 8.46
N GLU A 110 -9.87 13.08 9.56
CA GLU A 110 -8.54 12.47 9.49
C GLU A 110 -8.57 11.15 8.71
N ALA A 111 -9.58 10.31 8.93
CA ALA A 111 -9.72 9.05 8.21
C ALA A 111 -9.92 9.28 6.71
N ALA A 112 -10.73 10.28 6.32
CA ALA A 112 -10.90 10.65 4.91
C ALA A 112 -9.59 11.11 4.27
N ASP A 113 -8.82 11.97 4.94
CA ASP A 113 -7.52 12.45 4.45
C ASP A 113 -6.52 11.30 4.27
N ILE A 114 -6.49 10.37 5.22
CA ILE A 114 -5.58 9.22 5.19
C ILE A 114 -5.97 8.22 4.10
N VAL A 115 -7.26 7.93 3.92
CA VAL A 115 -7.75 7.06 2.84
C VAL A 115 -7.48 7.71 1.48
N GLY A 116 -7.70 9.03 1.35
CA GLY A 116 -7.39 9.78 0.13
C GLY A 116 -5.89 9.78 -0.19
N LEU A 117 -5.03 9.83 0.83
CA LEU A 117 -3.58 9.67 0.65
C LEU A 117 -3.22 8.26 0.18
N ALA A 118 -3.80 7.22 0.77
CA ALA A 118 -3.58 5.83 0.33
C ALA A 118 -4.02 5.60 -1.12
N ASP A 119 -5.14 6.21 -1.54
CA ASP A 119 -5.60 6.18 -2.93
C ASP A 119 -4.58 6.83 -3.87
N ARG A 120 -4.07 8.03 -3.55
CA ARG A 120 -3.03 8.68 -4.36
C ARG A 120 -1.77 7.83 -4.49
N ILE A 121 -1.31 7.21 -3.39
CA ILE A 121 -0.16 6.30 -3.41
C ILE A 121 -0.43 5.12 -4.35
N HIS A 122 -1.61 4.50 -4.27
CA HIS A 122 -2.00 3.42 -5.19
C HIS A 122 -1.99 3.86 -6.65
N GLN A 123 -2.55 5.03 -6.95
CA GLN A 123 -2.57 5.59 -8.30
C GLN A 123 -1.16 5.87 -8.84
N GLN A 124 -0.26 6.38 -8.00
CA GLN A 124 1.13 6.67 -8.38
C GLN A 124 1.99 5.41 -8.52
N THR A 125 1.53 4.25 -8.02
CA THR A 125 2.32 3.01 -7.97
C THR A 125 1.66 1.91 -8.80
N VAL A 126 0.77 1.12 -8.19
CA VAL A 126 0.14 -0.06 -8.78
C VAL A 126 -0.65 0.30 -10.04
N ALA A 127 -1.43 1.38 -10.02
CA ALA A 127 -2.16 1.79 -11.22
C ALA A 127 -1.22 2.19 -12.36
N ARG A 128 -0.15 2.93 -12.07
CA ARG A 128 0.88 3.27 -13.07
C ARG A 128 1.63 2.04 -13.59
N LEU A 129 1.94 1.07 -12.74
CA LEU A 129 2.54 -0.20 -13.17
C LEU A 129 1.65 -0.91 -14.20
N VAL A 130 0.33 -0.89 -13.99
CA VAL A 130 -0.64 -1.42 -14.97
C VAL A 130 -0.66 -0.59 -16.25
N LEU A 131 -0.76 0.74 -16.13
CA LEU A 131 -0.81 1.64 -17.29
C LEU A 131 0.44 1.53 -18.18
N HIS A 132 1.60 1.26 -17.59
CA HIS A 132 2.86 1.10 -18.31
C HIS A 132 3.11 -0.36 -18.77
N GLY A 133 2.14 -1.26 -18.58
CA GLY A 133 2.25 -2.67 -19.00
C GLY A 133 3.24 -3.51 -18.19
N LEU A 134 3.66 -3.04 -17.02
CA LEU A 134 4.55 -3.77 -16.11
C LEU A 134 3.79 -4.75 -15.20
N LEU A 135 2.51 -4.48 -14.96
CA LEU A 135 1.55 -5.42 -14.38
C LEU A 135 0.35 -5.52 -15.32
N ARG A 136 -0.34 -6.65 -15.33
CA ARG A 136 -1.60 -6.78 -16.06
C ARG A 136 -2.76 -6.50 -15.11
N LYS A 137 -3.89 -6.03 -15.66
CA LYS A 137 -5.07 -5.73 -14.84
C LYS A 137 -5.60 -6.98 -14.13
N GLU A 138 -5.52 -8.13 -14.79
CA GLU A 138 -5.93 -9.43 -14.26
C GLU A 138 -5.06 -9.88 -13.08
N ASP A 139 -3.88 -9.26 -12.89
CA ASP A 139 -3.04 -9.52 -11.73
C ASP A 139 -3.55 -8.76 -10.48
N LEU A 140 -4.49 -7.82 -10.64
CA LEU A 140 -5.16 -7.08 -9.56
C LEU A 140 -6.52 -7.68 -9.19
N ASP A 141 -7.26 -8.17 -10.19
CA ASP A 141 -8.56 -8.80 -10.02
C ASP A 141 -8.30 -10.28 -9.69
N GLY A 142 -8.53 -10.70 -8.44
CA GLY A 142 -8.33 -12.11 -8.08
C GLY A 142 -9.02 -13.06 -9.04
N ALA A 143 -8.29 -14.11 -9.44
CA ALA A 143 -8.74 -15.10 -10.42
C ALA A 143 -10.22 -15.39 -10.21
N GLY A 144 -11.03 -15.01 -11.21
CA GLY A 144 -12.44 -15.35 -11.27
C GLY A 144 -12.66 -16.85 -11.32
#